data_AF-A0ABD0LUV2-F1
#
_entry.id   AF-A0ABD0LUV2-F1
#
_cell.length_a   1.000
_cell.length_b   1.000
_cell.length_c   1.000
_cell.angle_alpha   90.00
_cell.angle_beta   90.00
_cell.angle_gamma   90.00
#
_symmetry.space_group_name_H-M   'P 1'
#
loop_
_entity.id
_entity.type
_entity.pdbx_description
1 polymer ?
#
loop_
_entity_poly.entity_id
_entity_poly.type
_entity_poly.pdbx_seq_one_letter_code
_entity_poly.pdbx_strand_id
1 'polypeptide(L)'
;MPLVLSTVGDLIGVDQSTISSTITRVTNALFRMSADYIKGPTQRQADNSMVKFFNMSGCLRAFACIDGIHVAIEAPHEQENEFVNRKGFHSINVEVVCDADLVWLNVIARWPRSVKK
;
A
#
# COMPACT_ATOMS: atom_id res chain seq x y z
N MET A 1 12.89 -8.35 -15.02
CA MET A 1 11.62 -8.97 -14.56
C MET A 1 11.43 -10.47 -14.89
N PRO A 2 12.12 -11.11 -15.88
CA PRO A 2 11.94 -12.55 -16.15
C PRO A 2 12.33 -13.46 -14.97
N LEU A 3 13.43 -13.11 -14.27
CA LEU A 3 14.00 -13.90 -13.18
C LEU A 3 13.04 -14.10 -11.99
N VAL A 4 12.22 -13.09 -11.66
CA VAL A 4 11.26 -13.19 -10.55
C VAL A 4 10.11 -14.14 -10.91
N LEU A 5 9.66 -14.11 -12.16
CA LEU A 5 8.57 -14.95 -12.62
C LEU A 5 9.00 -16.42 -12.76
N SER A 6 10.24 -16.69 -13.19
CA SER A 6 10.78 -18.05 -13.24
C SER A 6 10.95 -18.63 -11.83
N THR A 7 11.49 -17.87 -10.88
CA THR A 7 11.63 -18.36 -9.49
C THR A 7 10.29 -18.68 -8.82
N VAL A 8 9.25 -17.86 -9.07
CA VAL A 8 7.90 -18.17 -8.59
C VAL A 8 7.33 -19.39 -9.30
N GLY A 9 7.58 -19.54 -10.60
CA GLY A 9 7.20 -20.70 -11.41
C GLY A 9 7.80 -22.01 -10.92
N ASP A 10 9.10 -22.01 -10.63
CA ASP A 10 9.81 -23.16 -10.09
C ASP A 10 9.27 -23.54 -8.69
N LEU A 11 8.89 -22.56 -7.87
CA LEU A 11 8.34 -22.78 -6.54
C LEU A 11 6.95 -23.43 -6.57
N ILE A 12 6.10 -23.06 -7.54
CA ILE A 12 4.69 -23.50 -7.60
C ILE A 12 4.43 -24.54 -8.70
N GLY A 13 5.46 -24.93 -9.47
CA GLY A 13 5.38 -25.89 -10.57
C GLY A 13 4.61 -25.38 -11.79
N VAL A 14 4.70 -24.08 -12.10
CA VAL A 14 3.94 -23.45 -13.19
C VAL A 14 4.89 -22.74 -14.16
N ASP A 15 4.64 -22.87 -15.46
CA ASP A 15 5.44 -22.21 -16.48
C ASP A 15 5.39 -20.68 -16.38
N GLN A 16 6.51 -20.02 -16.69
CA GLN A 16 6.67 -18.57 -16.61
C GLN A 16 5.65 -17.81 -17.45
N SER A 17 5.23 -18.34 -18.61
CA SER A 17 4.19 -17.74 -19.45
C SER A 17 2.81 -17.76 -18.77
N THR A 18 2.51 -18.83 -18.01
CA THR A 18 1.25 -18.96 -17.28
C THR A 18 1.18 -17.97 -16.13
N ILE A 19 2.29 -17.75 -15.40
CA ILE A 19 2.37 -16.71 -14.36
C ILE A 19 2.20 -15.33 -14.97
N SER A 20 2.94 -15.04 -16.04
CA SER A 20 2.89 -13.74 -16.72
C SER A 20 1.46 -13.38 -17.18
N SER A 21 0.79 -14.34 -17.84
CA SER A 21 -0.59 -14.15 -18.30
C SER A 21 -1.57 -14.00 -17.14
N THR A 22 -1.38 -14.76 -16.06
CA THR A 22 -2.22 -14.66 -14.85
C THR A 22 -2.07 -13.29 -14.17
N ILE A 23 -0.84 -12.81 -13.95
CA ILE A 23 -0.57 -11.48 -13.38
C ILE A 23 -1.23 -10.40 -14.25
N THR A 24 -1.08 -10.50 -15.57
CA THR A 24 -1.67 -9.53 -16.50
C THR A 24 -3.20 -9.54 -16.39
N ARG A 25 -3.83 -10.73 -16.38
CA ARG A 25 -5.29 -10.87 -16.25
C ARG A 25 -5.80 -10.29 -14.94
N VAL A 26 -5.16 -10.62 -13.81
CA VAL A 26 -5.57 -10.14 -12.48
C VAL A 26 -5.36 -8.63 -12.38
N THR A 27 -4.21 -8.11 -12.81
CA THR A 27 -3.93 -6.67 -12.81
C THR A 27 -4.97 -5.89 -13.62
N ASN A 28 -5.33 -6.39 -14.80
CA ASN A 28 -6.36 -5.77 -15.64
C ASN A 28 -7.75 -5.82 -14.98
N ALA A 29 -8.09 -6.91 -14.29
CA ALA A 29 -9.35 -6.99 -13.54
C ALA A 29 -9.39 -5.98 -12.39
N LEU A 30 -8.29 -5.85 -11.64
CA LEU A 30 -8.15 -4.85 -10.58
C LEU A 30 -8.23 -3.42 -11.12
N PHE A 31 -7.58 -3.14 -12.25
CA PHE A 31 -7.63 -1.81 -12.90
C PHE A 31 -9.04 -1.44 -13.35
N ARG A 32 -9.83 -2.40 -13.84
CA ARG A 32 -11.23 -2.14 -14.20
C ARG A 32 -12.10 -1.78 -13.00
N MET A 33 -11.79 -2.34 -11.83
CA MET A 33 -12.49 -2.04 -10.58
C MET A 33 -11.92 -0.81 -9.87
N SER A 34 -10.72 -0.34 -10.23
CA SER A 34 -10.03 0.66 -9.42
C SER A 34 -10.79 1.98 -9.33
N ALA A 35 -11.55 2.35 -10.36
CA ALA A 35 -12.37 3.58 -10.34
C ALA A 35 -13.46 3.56 -9.26
N ASP A 36 -13.96 2.37 -8.88
CA ASP A 36 -15.02 2.22 -7.87
C ASP A 36 -14.48 2.30 -6.44
N TYR A 37 -13.20 1.93 -6.23
CA TYR A 37 -12.60 1.81 -4.89
C TYR A 37 -11.50 2.84 -4.61
N ILE A 38 -10.83 3.36 -5.64
CA ILE A 38 -9.73 4.32 -5.51
C ILE A 38 -10.23 5.70 -5.91
N LYS A 39 -10.57 6.50 -4.90
CA LYS A 39 -10.91 7.91 -5.09
C LYS A 39 -9.61 8.72 -5.18
N GLY A 40 -9.08 8.83 -6.40
CA GLY A 40 -7.91 9.65 -6.68
C GLY A 40 -8.21 11.15 -6.77
N PRO A 41 -7.18 12.00 -6.72
CA PRO A 41 -7.33 13.42 -7.00
C PRO A 41 -7.78 13.65 -8.45
N THR A 42 -8.43 14.79 -8.71
CA THR A 42 -8.63 15.27 -10.08
C THR A 42 -7.28 15.51 -10.76
N GLN A 43 -7.24 15.50 -12.10
CA GLN A 43 -6.00 15.77 -12.84
C GLN A 43 -5.31 17.07 -12.39
N ARG A 44 -6.08 18.14 -12.19
CA ARG A 44 -5.55 19.43 -11.69
C ARG A 44 -4.95 19.32 -10.29
N GLN A 45 -5.59 18.59 -9.38
CA GLN A 45 -5.05 18.37 -8.03
C GLN A 45 -3.77 17.52 -8.07
N ALA A 46 -3.73 16.50 -8.93
CA ALA A 46 -2.54 15.69 -9.14
C ALA A 46 -1.38 16.52 -9.69
N ASP A 47 -1.62 17.35 -10.72
CA ASP A 47 -0.61 18.22 -11.33
C ASP A 47 -0.03 19.21 -10.32
N ASN A 48 -0.90 19.86 -9.54
CA ASN A 48 -0.47 20.76 -8.47
C ASN A 48 0.36 20.02 -7.40
N SER A 49 -0.06 18.82 -7.01
CA SER A 49 0.66 18.03 -6.01
C SER A 49 2.02 17.57 -6.54
N MET A 50 2.11 17.19 -7.81
CA MET A 50 3.38 16.82 -8.46
C MET A 50 4.40 17.96 -8.44
N VAL A 51 3.97 19.20 -8.69
CA VAL A 51 4.86 20.37 -8.58
C VAL A 51 5.34 20.55 -7.14
N LYS A 52 4.44 20.42 -6.15
CA LYS A 52 4.80 20.57 -4.74
C LYS A 52 5.77 19.49 -4.27
N PHE A 53 5.52 18.22 -4.60
CA PHE A 53 6.42 17.11 -4.25
C PHE A 53 7.79 17.25 -4.90
N PHE A 54 7.85 17.69 -6.15
CA PHE A 54 9.10 17.99 -6.83
C PHE A 54 9.86 19.11 -6.13
N ASN A 55 9.20 20.22 -5.77
CA ASN A 55 9.84 21.33 -5.08
C ASN A 55 10.31 20.95 -3.66
N MET A 56 9.58 20.08 -2.96
CA MET A 56 9.91 19.66 -1.60
C MET A 56 11.06 18.64 -1.55
N SER A 57 11.08 17.67 -2.47
CA SER A 57 11.92 16.46 -2.35
C SER A 57 12.66 16.06 -3.63
N GLY A 58 12.42 16.76 -4.74
CA GLY A 58 12.91 16.36 -6.07
C GLY A 58 12.19 15.14 -6.67
N CYS A 59 11.14 14.63 -6.01
CA CYS A 59 10.42 13.44 -6.47
C CYS A 59 9.57 13.77 -7.70
N LEU A 60 9.90 13.16 -8.84
CA LEU A 60 9.15 13.32 -10.07
C LEU A 60 7.89 12.44 -10.06
N ARG A 61 6.76 13.03 -10.47
CA ARG A 61 5.46 12.35 -10.67
C ARG A 61 4.81 11.78 -9.39
N ALA A 62 5.27 12.18 -8.21
CA ALA A 62 4.58 11.88 -6.95
C ALA A 62 3.48 12.92 -6.69
N PHE A 63 2.26 12.47 -6.39
CA PHE A 63 1.15 13.34 -6.00
C PHE A 63 0.62 13.06 -4.59
N ALA A 64 1.09 11.99 -3.95
CA ALA A 64 0.80 11.63 -2.57
C ALA A 64 1.91 10.70 -2.04
N CYS A 65 2.05 10.63 -0.72
CA CYS A 65 2.87 9.64 -0.01
C CYS A 65 1.97 8.66 0.72
N ILE A 66 2.36 7.38 0.75
CA ILE A 66 1.67 6.31 1.49
C ILE A 66 2.68 5.70 2.45
N ASP A 67 2.34 5.64 3.72
CA ASP A 67 3.17 4.96 4.73
C ASP A 67 2.31 4.30 5.81
N GLY A 68 2.89 3.29 6.47
CA GLY A 68 2.28 2.57 7.59
C GLY A 68 2.90 2.97 8.92
N ILE A 69 2.08 3.38 9.88
CA ILE A 69 2.49 3.74 11.24
C ILE A 69 1.82 2.84 12.27
N HIS A 70 2.57 2.45 13.30
CA HIS A 70 2.00 1.81 14.47
C HIS A 70 1.53 2.85 15.48
N VAL A 71 0.23 2.93 15.69
CA VAL A 71 -0.38 3.78 16.72
C VAL A 71 -0.59 2.92 17.96
N ALA A 72 0.00 3.32 19.09
CA ALA A 72 -0.14 2.61 20.35
C ALA A 72 -1.60 2.61 20.82
N ILE A 73 -2.04 1.48 21.37
CA ILE A 73 -3.38 1.32 21.94
C ILE A 73 -3.27 0.70 23.33
N GLU A 74 -4.34 0.82 24.12
CA GLU A 74 -4.52 -0.06 25.27
C GLU A 74 -4.72 -1.50 24.80
N ALA A 75 -4.24 -2.46 25.58
CA ALA A 75 -4.40 -3.88 25.28
C ALA A 75 -5.89 -4.22 25.14
N PRO A 76 -6.35 -4.69 23.97
CA PRO A 76 -7.75 -5.07 23.82
C PRO A 76 -8.04 -6.34 24.63
N HIS A 77 -9.27 -6.48 25.12
CA HIS A 77 -9.67 -7.67 25.89
C HIS A 77 -9.82 -8.92 25.02
N GLU A 78 -10.19 -8.74 23.76
CA GLU A 78 -10.33 -9.81 22.77
C GLU A 78 -9.13 -9.81 21.83
N GLN A 79 -8.57 -11.00 21.57
CA GLN A 79 -7.49 -11.18 20.59
C GLN A 79 -6.28 -10.24 20.82
N GLU A 80 -5.98 -9.93 22.08
CA GLU A 80 -4.88 -9.07 22.53
C GLU A 80 -3.56 -9.31 21.80
N ASN A 81 -3.21 -10.59 21.65
CA ASN A 81 -2.00 -11.07 21.03
C ASN A 81 -1.87 -10.73 19.54
N GLU A 82 -2.97 -10.37 18.87
CA GLU A 82 -2.99 -9.89 17.50
C GLU A 82 -2.46 -8.46 17.38
N PHE A 83 -2.63 -7.66 18.44
CA PHE A 83 -2.25 -6.24 18.48
C PHE A 83 -0.82 -6.00 18.98
N VAL A 84 -0.11 -7.04 19.40
CA VAL A 84 1.29 -6.92 19.80
C VAL A 84 2.18 -6.82 18.56
N ASN A 85 2.86 -5.68 18.41
CA ASN A 85 3.78 -5.43 17.30
C ASN A 85 5.17 -6.08 17.51
N ARG A 86 6.06 -5.92 16.52
CA ARG A 86 7.45 -6.43 16.59
C ARG A 86 8.26 -5.84 17.75
N LYS A 87 7.90 -4.65 18.25
CA LYS A 87 8.55 -3.99 19.38
C LYS A 87 7.98 -4.43 20.74
N GLY A 88 7.01 -5.35 20.75
CA GLY A 88 6.47 -5.94 21.97
C GLY A 88 5.42 -5.10 22.69
N PHE A 89 4.81 -4.10 22.03
CA PHE A 89 3.70 -3.32 22.60
C PHE A 89 2.45 -3.37 21.72
N HIS A 90 1.30 -3.08 22.31
CA HIS A 90 0.00 -3.06 21.64
C HIS A 90 -0.14 -1.86 20.71
N SER A 91 -0.47 -2.12 19.45
CA SER A 91 -0.67 -1.07 18.46
C SER A 91 -1.54 -1.54 17.31
N ILE A 92 -2.18 -0.58 16.65
CA ILE A 92 -2.85 -0.80 15.36
C ILE A 92 -1.91 -0.34 14.25
N ASN A 93 -1.81 -1.13 13.19
CA ASN A 93 -1.13 -0.69 11.97
C ASN A 93 -2.09 0.21 11.18
N VAL A 94 -1.71 1.48 11.06
CA VAL A 94 -2.46 2.52 10.38
C VAL A 94 -1.74 2.90 9.10
N GLU A 95 -2.37 2.68 7.95
CA GLU A 95 -1.88 3.21 6.68
C GLU A 95 -2.44 4.62 6.48
N VAL A 96 -1.57 5.58 6.17
CA VAL A 96 -1.95 6.96 5.91
C VAL A 96 -1.47 7.35 4.52
N VAL A 97 -2.34 8.02 3.78
CA VAL A 97 -2.00 8.71 2.54
C VAL A 97 -1.99 10.21 2.82
N CYS A 98 -0.92 10.91 2.47
CA CYS A 98 -0.83 12.35 2.63
C CYS A 98 -0.38 13.08 1.35
N ASP A 99 -0.76 14.34 1.22
CA ASP A 99 -0.26 15.23 0.17
C ASP A 99 1.00 16.00 0.59
N ALA A 100 1.51 16.83 -0.32
CA ALA A 100 2.69 17.64 -0.08
C ALA A 100 2.46 18.79 0.92
N ASP A 101 1.22 19.10 1.30
CA ASP A 101 0.92 20.08 2.35
C ASP A 101 0.78 19.41 3.73
N LEU A 102 1.14 18.12 3.82
CA LEU A 102 1.01 17.27 5.02
C LEU A 102 -0.45 17.04 5.43
N VAL A 103 -1.39 17.16 4.49
CA VAL A 103 -2.81 16.87 4.74
C VAL A 103 -3.07 15.39 4.49
N TRP A 104 -3.79 14.75 5.40
CA TRP A 104 -4.22 13.36 5.24
C TRP A 104 -5.33 13.25 4.18
N LEU A 105 -5.06 12.50 3.12
CA LEU A 105 -6.00 12.19 2.05
C LEU A 105 -6.81 10.93 2.35
N ASN A 106 -6.21 9.97 3.05
CA ASN A 106 -6.86 8.72 3.44
C ASN A 106 -6.19 8.13 4.69
N VAL A 107 -6.98 7.45 5.53
CA VAL A 107 -6.50 6.76 6.73
C VAL A 107 -7.19 5.40 6.83
N ILE A 108 -6.39 4.35 6.97
CA ILE A 108 -6.87 2.98 7.17
C ILE A 108 -6.29 2.45 8.49
N ALA A 109 -7.12 2.41 9.53
CA ALA A 109 -6.75 1.95 10.88
C ALA A 109 -7.44 0.62 11.25
N ARG A 110 -7.43 -0.37 10.34
CA ARG A 110 -8.22 -1.60 10.50
C ARG A 110 -7.39 -2.86 10.80
N TRP A 111 -6.07 -2.76 10.78
CA TRP A 111 -5.21 -3.94 10.80
C TRP A 111 -4.56 -4.11 12.17
N PRO A 112 -4.88 -5.20 12.91
CA PRO A 112 -4.33 -5.43 14.25
C PRO A 112 -2.82 -5.65 14.23
N ARG A 113 -2.22 -6.04 13.10
CA ARG A 113 -0.80 -6.44 13.04
C ARG A 113 -0.06 -5.87 11.83
N SER A 114 1.27 -5.78 11.97
CA SER A 114 2.18 -5.73 10.82
C SER A 114 2.23 -7.12 10.18
N VAL A 115 2.07 -7.20 8.85
CA VAL A 115 2.23 -8.45 8.09
C VAL A 115 3.60 -9.03 8.45
N LYS A 116 3.66 -10.26 8.98
CA LYS A 116 4.95 -10.94 9.19
C LYS A 116 5.62 -11.04 7.83
N LYS A 117 6.70 -10.27 7.61
CA LYS A 117 7.61 -10.47 6.48
C LYS A 117 8.34 -11.79 6.63
#